data_AF-F0F2G5-F1
#
_entry.id   AF-F0F2G5-F1
#
_cell.length_a   1.000
_cell.length_b   1.000
_cell.length_c   1.000
_cell.angle_alpha   90.00
_cell.angle_beta   90.00
_cell.angle_gamma   90.00
#
_symmetry.space_group_name_H-M   'P 1'
#
loop_
_entity.id
_entity.type
_entity.pdbx_description
1 polymer ?
#
loop_
_entity_poly.entity_id
_entity_poly.type
_entity_poly.pdbx_seq_one_letter_code
_entity_poly.pdbx_strand_id
1 'polypeptide(L)'
;MSNAPTEAHIQDCVRQMTDNKTITHSERTQGYAQLRLADFSAVLNEWALPHDNSQPLPNVHQALLDKHGVDEQKAQQIVAFVQQQAKQGNYTALLYWTYCLARGLGMAQQPQKAAQLVKQLSVRGDERASRWLGEMLAAAPLAAGEMLGDEMKAACTSFQAQYPEYDEQQVQAACEHYMQQPAAVKHIAKQWLETAVQQGSPIAAQRIRGLTALGLLSAAPVPKRLQTMEAYLTSQLTQVQSMLHSVDDPDILVLPDNIRLPQYEEEGEDQVWRKPLIYGAVALVVAFLFTVLMKSFFSTPPTPPLP
;
A
#
# COMPACT_ATOMS: atom_id res chain seq x y z
N MET A 1 2.10 19.88 -16.86
CA MET A 1 0.69 19.85 -16.39
C MET A 1 0.08 18.52 -16.84
N SER A 2 0.23 17.44 -16.07
CA SER A 2 -0.42 16.18 -16.44
C SER A 2 -1.85 16.22 -15.91
N ASN A 3 -2.82 16.31 -16.82
CA ASN A 3 -4.23 16.42 -16.48
C ASN A 3 -4.64 15.23 -15.60
N ALA A 4 -5.27 15.51 -14.45
CA ALA A 4 -5.82 14.49 -13.59
C ALA A 4 -6.81 13.60 -14.38
N PRO A 5 -6.99 12.32 -14.01
CA PRO A 5 -7.99 11.46 -14.65
C PRO A 5 -9.38 12.12 -14.62
N THR A 6 -10.13 12.01 -15.72
CA THR A 6 -11.50 12.54 -15.79
C THR A 6 -12.44 11.70 -14.93
N GLU A 7 -13.54 12.31 -14.46
CA GLU A 7 -14.57 11.61 -13.68
C GLU A 7 -15.08 10.36 -14.39
N ALA A 8 -15.32 10.44 -15.71
CA ALA A 8 -15.77 9.33 -16.52
C ALA A 8 -14.77 8.16 -16.55
N HIS A 9 -13.47 8.45 -16.68
CA HIS A 9 -12.44 7.41 -16.65
C HIS A 9 -12.34 6.73 -15.28
N ILE A 10 -12.44 7.51 -14.20
CA ILE A 10 -12.40 6.95 -12.84
C ILE A 10 -13.62 6.06 -12.60
N GLN A 11 -14.83 6.51 -12.97
CA GLN A 11 -16.06 5.72 -12.82
C GLN A 11 -16.03 4.43 -13.63
N ASP A 12 -15.54 4.47 -14.87
CA ASP A 12 -15.40 3.28 -15.67
C ASP A 12 -14.37 2.31 -15.09
N CYS A 13 -13.23 2.81 -14.62
CA CYS A 13 -12.22 2.00 -13.93
C CYS A 13 -12.78 1.34 -12.67
N VAL A 14 -13.54 2.07 -11.84
CA VAL A 14 -14.24 1.53 -10.67
C VAL A 14 -15.18 0.39 -11.06
N ARG A 15 -15.94 0.54 -12.15
CA ARG A 15 -16.81 -0.51 -12.67
C ARG A 15 -16.01 -1.74 -13.11
N GLN A 16 -14.92 -1.55 -13.86
CA GLN A 16 -14.05 -2.65 -14.31
C GLN A 16 -13.48 -3.44 -13.11
N MET A 17 -13.01 -2.73 -12.08
CA MET A 17 -12.48 -3.33 -10.86
C MET A 17 -13.55 -4.08 -10.04
N THR A 18 -14.78 -3.54 -9.97
CA THR A 18 -15.88 -4.16 -9.21
C THR A 18 -16.44 -5.40 -9.91
N ASP A 19 -16.54 -5.36 -11.24
CA ASP A 19 -17.05 -6.46 -12.06
C ASP A 19 -16.02 -7.59 -12.28
N ASN A 20 -14.82 -7.49 -11.68
CA ASN A 20 -13.67 -8.37 -11.93
C ASN A 20 -13.34 -8.53 -13.42
N LYS A 21 -13.45 -7.44 -14.18
CA LYS A 21 -13.10 -7.38 -15.61
C LYS A 21 -11.63 -6.99 -15.79
N THR A 22 -11.10 -7.22 -16.99
CA THR A 22 -9.79 -6.70 -17.37
C THR A 22 -9.77 -5.18 -17.25
N ILE A 23 -8.79 -4.66 -16.52
CA ILE A 23 -8.61 -3.23 -16.32
C ILE A 23 -7.87 -2.64 -17.52
N THR A 24 -8.46 -1.66 -18.20
CA THR A 24 -7.91 -1.02 -19.40
C THR A 24 -7.32 0.37 -19.14
N HIS A 25 -7.47 0.88 -17.92
CA HIS A 25 -7.04 2.22 -17.53
C HIS A 25 -5.62 2.23 -16.96
N SER A 26 -4.93 3.37 -17.07
CA SER A 26 -3.57 3.55 -16.51
C SER A 26 -3.53 3.35 -14.99
N GLU A 27 -2.37 2.96 -14.47
CA GLU A 27 -2.15 2.79 -13.01
C GLU A 27 -2.56 4.03 -12.21
N ARG A 28 -2.32 5.23 -12.76
CA ARG A 28 -2.77 6.49 -12.17
C ARG A 28 -4.29 6.51 -11.96
N THR A 29 -5.07 6.18 -12.99
CA THR A 29 -6.54 6.11 -12.89
C THR A 29 -6.98 4.99 -11.95
N GLN A 30 -6.27 3.86 -11.94
CA GLN A 30 -6.52 2.77 -10.99
C GLN A 30 -6.31 3.20 -9.54
N GLY A 31 -5.28 4.02 -9.23
CA GLY A 31 -5.10 4.57 -7.88
C GLY A 31 -6.27 5.43 -7.41
N TYR A 32 -6.86 6.23 -8.30
CA TYR A 32 -8.07 7.01 -7.99
C TYR A 32 -9.27 6.09 -7.73
N ALA A 33 -9.42 5.04 -8.53
CA ALA A 33 -10.47 4.03 -8.35
C ALA A 33 -10.29 3.23 -7.05
N GLN A 34 -9.05 2.87 -6.66
CA GLN A 34 -8.72 2.23 -5.39
C GLN A 34 -9.19 3.06 -4.21
N LEU A 35 -8.90 4.37 -4.18
CA LEU A 35 -9.37 5.28 -3.13
C LEU A 35 -10.90 5.34 -3.05
N ARG A 36 -11.60 5.24 -4.19
CA ARG A 36 -13.08 5.24 -4.21
C ARG A 36 -13.67 3.96 -3.65
N LEU A 37 -13.07 2.81 -3.98
CA LEU A 37 -13.54 1.49 -3.59
C LEU A 37 -13.14 1.11 -2.16
N ALA A 38 -12.08 1.71 -1.63
CA ALA A 38 -11.56 1.41 -0.31
C ALA A 38 -12.62 1.60 0.79
N ASP A 39 -12.73 0.60 1.66
CA ASP A 39 -13.55 0.67 2.87
C ASP A 39 -12.78 1.40 3.98
N PHE A 40 -13.24 2.61 4.27
CA PHE A 40 -12.70 3.44 5.35
C PHE A 40 -13.67 3.56 6.53
N SER A 41 -14.64 2.66 6.66
CA SER A 41 -15.63 2.68 7.75
C SER A 41 -14.98 2.71 9.13
N ALA A 42 -13.91 1.94 9.35
CA ALA A 42 -13.14 1.96 10.59
C ALA A 42 -12.57 3.36 10.91
N VAL A 43 -12.09 4.09 9.90
CA VAL A 43 -11.58 5.46 10.06
C VAL A 43 -12.71 6.41 10.43
N LEU A 44 -13.84 6.32 9.74
CA LEU A 44 -15.00 7.17 9.98
C LEU A 44 -15.59 6.93 11.38
N ASN A 45 -15.65 5.66 11.82
CA ASN A 45 -16.10 5.28 13.17
C ASN A 45 -15.26 5.91 14.27
N GLU A 46 -13.94 5.98 14.08
CA GLU A 46 -13.08 6.65 15.04
C GLU A 46 -13.36 8.15 15.09
N TRP A 47 -13.50 8.82 13.94
CA TRP A 47 -13.74 10.27 13.91
C TRP A 47 -15.10 10.69 14.48
N ALA A 48 -16.00 9.74 14.74
CA ALA A 48 -17.25 9.98 15.46
C ALA A 48 -17.05 10.13 16.98
N LEU A 49 -15.93 9.65 17.51
CA LEU A 49 -15.62 9.70 18.93
C LEU A 49 -15.09 11.10 19.34
N PRO A 50 -15.29 11.52 20.61
CA PRO A 50 -14.67 12.73 21.13
C PRO A 50 -13.14 12.65 21.08
N HIS A 51 -12.49 13.74 20.68
CA HIS A 51 -11.03 13.88 20.68
C HIS A 51 -10.65 15.26 21.24
N ASP A 52 -9.47 15.36 21.83
CA ASP A 52 -8.97 16.62 22.37
C ASP A 52 -8.95 17.70 21.27
N ASN A 53 -9.38 18.90 21.64
CA ASN A 53 -9.39 20.08 20.76
C ASN A 53 -10.24 19.96 19.47
N SER A 54 -11.16 19.00 19.37
CA SER A 54 -12.05 18.91 18.20
C SER A 54 -13.43 18.34 18.55
N GLN A 55 -14.47 18.95 17.97
CA GLN A 55 -15.85 18.51 18.18
C GLN A 55 -16.22 17.43 17.14
N PRO A 56 -16.80 16.29 17.55
CA PRO A 56 -17.26 15.28 16.61
C PRO A 56 -18.41 15.83 15.75
N LEU A 57 -18.55 15.29 14.55
CA LEU A 57 -19.62 15.64 13.60
C LEU A 57 -20.51 14.42 13.32
N PRO A 58 -21.36 14.00 14.28
CA PRO A 58 -22.10 12.74 14.19
C PRO A 58 -23.04 12.67 12.97
N ASN A 59 -23.61 13.80 12.54
CA ASN A 59 -24.47 13.83 11.35
C ASN A 59 -23.68 13.62 10.06
N VAL A 60 -22.44 14.13 9.97
CA VAL A 60 -21.55 13.89 8.83
C VAL A 60 -21.13 12.42 8.82
N HIS A 61 -20.71 11.91 9.98
CA HIS A 61 -20.36 10.51 10.17
C HIS A 61 -21.48 9.57 9.69
N GLN A 62 -22.69 9.75 10.23
CA GLN A 62 -23.85 8.92 9.90
C GLN A 62 -24.20 9.02 8.41
N ALA A 63 -24.12 10.23 7.83
CA ALA A 63 -24.39 10.41 6.41
C ALA A 63 -23.39 9.64 5.54
N LEU A 64 -22.11 9.62 5.90
CA LEU A 64 -21.06 8.94 5.12
C LEU A 64 -21.07 7.41 5.26
N LEU A 65 -21.63 6.88 6.35
CA LEU A 65 -21.82 5.43 6.56
C LEU A 65 -23.19 4.91 6.12
N ASP A 66 -24.01 5.75 5.51
CA ASP A 66 -25.32 5.34 5.03
C ASP A 66 -25.17 4.18 4.02
N LYS A 67 -25.79 3.04 4.35
CA LYS A 67 -25.77 1.82 3.53
C LYS A 67 -26.42 2.01 2.16
N HIS A 68 -27.24 3.05 1.99
CA HIS A 68 -27.83 3.42 0.72
C HIS A 68 -26.91 4.32 -0.13
N GLY A 69 -25.73 4.66 0.40
CA GLY A 69 -24.80 5.59 -0.20
C GLY A 69 -25.15 7.05 0.06
N VAL A 70 -24.33 7.93 -0.49
CA VAL A 70 -24.52 9.38 -0.46
C VAL A 70 -24.76 9.83 -1.88
N ASP A 71 -25.97 10.33 -2.17
CA ASP A 71 -26.25 10.94 -3.46
C ASP A 71 -25.43 12.23 -3.65
N GLU A 72 -25.32 12.69 -4.90
CA GLU A 72 -24.47 13.83 -5.26
C GLU A 72 -24.86 15.12 -4.52
N GLN A 73 -26.16 15.37 -4.33
CA GLN A 73 -26.64 16.57 -3.65
C GLN A 73 -26.28 16.55 -2.16
N LYS A 74 -26.51 15.42 -1.48
CA LYS A 74 -26.13 15.21 -0.08
C LYS A 74 -24.61 15.28 0.08
N ALA A 75 -23.85 14.73 -0.85
CA ALA A 75 -22.39 14.79 -0.83
C ALA A 75 -21.88 16.23 -0.94
N GLN A 76 -22.44 17.04 -1.86
CA GLN A 76 -22.12 18.45 -1.99
C GLN A 76 -22.46 19.25 -0.71
N GLN A 77 -23.60 18.96 -0.08
CA GLN A 77 -23.98 19.57 1.20
C GLN A 77 -22.98 19.20 2.31
N ILE A 78 -22.55 17.93 2.39
CA ILE A 78 -21.53 17.49 3.33
C ILE A 78 -20.24 18.28 3.10
N VAL A 79 -19.76 18.36 1.85
CA VAL A 79 -18.54 19.11 1.49
C VAL A 79 -18.63 20.57 1.94
N ALA A 80 -19.73 21.26 1.62
CA ALA A 80 -19.93 22.65 2.01
C ALA A 80 -19.90 22.82 3.54
N PHE A 81 -20.59 21.94 4.26
CA PHE A 81 -20.65 21.96 5.72
C PHE A 81 -19.28 21.71 6.37
N VAL A 82 -18.56 20.65 5.96
CA VAL A 82 -17.25 20.33 6.57
C VAL A 82 -16.20 21.38 6.24
N GLN A 83 -16.25 22.00 5.06
CA GLN A 83 -15.39 23.13 4.72
C GLN A 83 -15.66 24.35 5.60
N GLN A 84 -16.93 24.67 5.87
CA GLN A 84 -17.30 25.75 6.77
C GLN A 84 -16.80 25.48 8.20
N GLN A 85 -17.03 24.27 8.71
CA GLN A 85 -16.57 23.87 10.05
C GLN A 85 -15.03 23.86 10.16
N ALA A 86 -14.32 23.40 9.11
CA ALA A 86 -12.86 23.43 9.07
C ALA A 86 -12.32 24.87 9.10
N LYS A 87 -12.96 25.82 8.40
CA LYS A 87 -12.63 27.25 8.46
C LYS A 87 -12.82 27.85 9.87
N GLN A 88 -13.71 27.28 10.67
CA GLN A 88 -13.94 27.66 12.07
C GLN A 88 -12.96 26.96 13.04
N GLY A 89 -12.01 26.19 12.53
CA GLY A 89 -10.99 25.50 13.34
C GLY A 89 -11.38 24.10 13.80
N ASN A 90 -12.48 23.51 13.30
CA ASN A 90 -12.83 22.14 13.62
C ASN A 90 -11.95 21.14 12.82
N TYR A 91 -10.96 20.53 13.48
CA TYR A 91 -10.06 19.56 12.85
C TYR A 91 -10.75 18.25 12.43
N THR A 92 -11.78 17.81 13.14
CA THR A 92 -12.60 16.66 12.71
C THR A 92 -13.28 16.96 11.37
N ALA A 93 -13.75 18.19 11.17
CA ALA A 93 -14.29 18.63 9.89
C ALA A 93 -13.24 18.62 8.78
N LEU A 94 -12.00 19.04 9.09
CA LEU A 94 -10.90 18.98 8.14
C LEU A 94 -10.59 17.53 7.73
N LEU A 95 -10.61 16.58 8.66
CA LEU A 95 -10.48 15.14 8.36
C LEU A 95 -11.59 14.65 7.42
N TYR A 96 -12.86 14.93 7.72
CA TYR A 96 -13.97 14.58 6.81
C TYR A 96 -13.84 15.25 5.44
N TRP A 97 -13.37 16.49 5.37
CA TRP A 97 -13.12 17.15 4.10
C TRP A 97 -12.02 16.43 3.30
N THR A 98 -10.93 16.01 3.96
CA THR A 98 -9.87 15.23 3.30
C THR A 98 -10.37 13.89 2.78
N TYR A 99 -11.31 13.25 3.50
CA TYR A 99 -11.99 12.05 3.03
C TYR A 99 -12.81 12.31 1.75
N CYS A 100 -13.60 13.39 1.71
CA CYS A 100 -14.33 13.77 0.49
C CYS A 100 -13.38 14.08 -0.67
N LEU A 101 -12.25 14.76 -0.42
CA LEU A 101 -11.21 15.02 -1.43
C LEU A 101 -10.57 13.73 -1.95
N ALA A 102 -10.23 12.80 -1.06
CA ALA A 102 -9.57 11.54 -1.41
C ALA A 102 -10.47 10.62 -2.23
N ARG A 103 -11.78 10.59 -1.96
CA ARG A 103 -12.76 9.78 -2.70
C ARG A 103 -13.40 10.50 -3.88
N GLY A 104 -13.41 11.84 -3.89
CA GLY A 104 -14.19 12.62 -4.85
C GLY A 104 -15.69 12.59 -4.55
N LEU A 105 -16.10 12.65 -3.28
CA LEU A 105 -17.51 12.68 -2.89
C LEU A 105 -18.04 14.11 -2.96
N GLY A 106 -19.03 14.37 -3.83
CA GLY A 106 -19.64 15.69 -3.99
C GLY A 106 -18.69 16.76 -4.54
N MET A 107 -17.52 16.33 -5.04
CA MET A 107 -16.48 17.20 -5.59
C MET A 107 -15.47 16.39 -6.41
N ALA A 108 -14.67 17.08 -7.23
CA ALA A 108 -13.56 16.43 -7.95
C ALA A 108 -12.52 15.84 -6.99
N GLN A 109 -12.14 14.59 -7.25
CA GLN A 109 -11.15 13.85 -6.46
C GLN A 109 -9.76 14.51 -6.56
N GLN A 110 -9.14 14.75 -5.40
CA GLN A 110 -7.85 15.44 -5.28
C GLN A 110 -6.99 14.78 -4.18
N PRO A 111 -6.39 13.60 -4.46
CA PRO A 111 -5.63 12.84 -3.47
C PRO A 111 -4.42 13.59 -2.92
N GLN A 112 -3.67 14.31 -3.76
CA GLN A 112 -2.54 15.15 -3.33
C GLN A 112 -2.97 16.20 -2.31
N LYS A 113 -4.07 16.91 -2.58
CA LYS A 113 -4.60 17.94 -1.66
C LYS A 113 -5.10 17.32 -0.36
N ALA A 114 -5.76 16.16 -0.42
CA ALA A 114 -6.15 15.41 0.78
C ALA A 114 -4.92 15.09 1.64
N ALA A 115 -3.88 14.49 1.04
CA ALA A 115 -2.65 14.15 1.74
C ALA A 115 -1.95 15.39 2.33
N GLN A 116 -1.85 16.50 1.58
CA GLN A 116 -1.28 17.76 2.08
C GLN A 116 -1.97 18.26 3.35
N LEU A 117 -3.30 18.33 3.37
CA LEU A 117 -4.06 18.78 4.54
C LEU A 117 -3.89 17.84 5.73
N VAL A 118 -3.89 16.53 5.49
CA VAL A 118 -3.68 15.51 6.53
C VAL A 118 -2.28 15.60 7.13
N LYS A 119 -1.24 15.81 6.32
CA LYS A 119 0.13 16.02 6.80
C LYS A 119 0.22 17.26 7.71
N GLN A 120 -0.45 18.35 7.35
CA GLN A 120 -0.48 19.56 8.18
C GLN A 120 -1.12 19.32 9.56
N LEU A 121 -2.19 18.52 9.62
CA LEU A 121 -2.80 18.09 10.89
C LEU A 121 -1.86 17.18 11.69
N SER A 122 -1.23 16.20 11.03
CA SER A 122 -0.26 15.31 11.67
C SER A 122 0.91 16.07 12.30
N VAL A 123 1.45 17.10 11.63
CA VAL A 123 2.52 17.93 12.19
C VAL A 123 2.12 18.62 13.50
N ARG A 124 0.82 18.84 13.72
CA ARG A 124 0.27 19.37 14.98
C ARG A 124 0.02 18.30 16.03
N GLY A 125 0.36 17.04 15.74
CA GLY A 125 0.19 15.90 16.64
C GLY A 125 -1.18 15.21 16.56
N ASP A 126 -2.03 15.53 15.58
CA ASP A 126 -3.31 14.83 15.42
C ASP A 126 -3.07 13.41 14.88
N GLU A 127 -3.18 12.43 15.77
CA GLU A 127 -2.91 11.02 15.52
C GLU A 127 -3.84 10.40 14.49
N ARG A 128 -5.08 10.90 14.41
CA ARG A 128 -6.07 10.45 13.42
C ARG A 128 -5.63 10.82 12.01
N ALA A 129 -4.94 11.95 11.86
CA ALA A 129 -4.42 12.41 10.58
C ALA A 129 -3.29 11.50 10.09
N SER A 130 -2.29 11.22 10.93
CA SER A 130 -1.21 10.28 10.61
C SER A 130 -1.76 8.91 10.21
N ARG A 131 -2.73 8.42 10.98
CA ARG A 131 -3.40 7.15 10.70
C ARG A 131 -4.14 7.20 9.38
N TRP A 132 -4.88 8.27 9.10
CA TRP A 132 -5.63 8.43 7.87
C TRP A 132 -4.74 8.41 6.62
N LEU A 133 -3.57 9.06 6.66
CA LEU A 133 -2.63 8.99 5.55
C LEU A 133 -2.08 7.57 5.34
N GLY A 134 -1.75 6.87 6.43
CA GLY A 134 -1.32 5.47 6.37
C GLY A 134 -2.38 4.55 5.78
N GLU A 135 -3.66 4.72 6.16
CA GLU A 135 -4.80 3.96 5.62
C GLU A 135 -5.01 4.24 4.12
N MET A 136 -4.94 5.51 3.69
CA MET A 136 -5.04 5.86 2.27
C MET A 136 -3.92 5.23 1.43
N LEU A 137 -2.67 5.27 1.92
CA LEU A 137 -1.51 4.68 1.24
C LEU A 137 -1.62 3.15 1.16
N ALA A 138 -2.08 2.50 2.23
CA ALA A 138 -2.27 1.05 2.26
C ALA A 138 -3.40 0.59 1.33
N ALA A 139 -4.51 1.35 1.28
CA ALA A 139 -5.67 1.01 0.47
C ALA A 139 -5.49 1.33 -1.03
N ALA A 140 -4.70 2.34 -1.35
CA ALA A 140 -4.49 2.79 -2.72
C ALA A 140 -3.01 3.04 -3.03
N PRO A 141 -2.18 1.99 -3.06
CA PRO A 141 -0.75 2.13 -3.29
C PRO A 141 -0.41 2.76 -4.65
N LEU A 142 -1.25 2.57 -5.67
CA LEU A 142 -1.03 3.19 -6.99
C LEU A 142 -1.26 4.71 -6.98
N ALA A 143 -1.96 5.24 -5.98
CA ALA A 143 -2.13 6.68 -5.78
C ALA A 143 -1.02 7.30 -4.92
N ALA A 144 -0.07 6.50 -4.41
CA ALA A 144 0.95 6.98 -3.48
C ALA A 144 1.84 8.07 -4.08
N GLY A 145 2.26 7.93 -5.35
CA GLY A 145 3.04 8.95 -6.05
C GLY A 145 2.32 10.30 -6.15
N GLU A 146 1.00 10.30 -6.35
CA GLU A 146 0.19 11.53 -6.35
C GLU A 146 0.04 12.11 -4.93
N MET A 147 -0.25 11.25 -3.94
CA MET A 147 -0.43 11.69 -2.55
C MET A 147 0.85 12.28 -1.94
N LEU A 148 2.01 11.73 -2.31
CA LEU A 148 3.33 12.14 -1.81
C LEU A 148 4.13 12.93 -2.85
N GLY A 149 3.46 13.55 -3.82
CA GLY A 149 4.12 14.24 -4.93
C GLY A 149 5.06 15.37 -4.49
N ASP A 150 4.76 16.06 -3.40
CA ASP A 150 5.62 17.13 -2.88
C ASP A 150 6.90 16.57 -2.24
N GLU A 151 6.78 15.49 -1.44
CA GLU A 151 7.91 14.78 -0.86
C GLU A 151 8.79 14.16 -1.96
N MET A 152 8.14 13.58 -2.96
CA MET A 152 8.81 13.02 -4.13
C MET A 152 9.66 14.10 -4.80
N LYS A 153 9.03 15.20 -5.19
CA LYS A 153 9.71 16.34 -5.81
C LYS A 153 10.84 16.89 -4.95
N ALA A 154 10.60 17.06 -3.65
CA ALA A 154 11.59 17.58 -2.71
C ALA A 154 12.83 16.68 -2.67
N ALA A 155 12.66 15.36 -2.54
CA ALA A 155 13.82 14.47 -2.50
C ALA A 155 14.55 14.37 -3.85
N CYS A 156 13.84 14.40 -4.99
CA CYS A 156 14.51 14.45 -6.29
C CYS A 156 15.36 15.73 -6.42
N THR A 157 14.82 16.89 -5.99
CA THR A 157 15.56 18.16 -6.01
C THR A 157 16.76 18.13 -5.06
N SER A 158 16.61 17.58 -3.85
CA SER A 158 17.72 17.42 -2.91
C SER A 158 18.80 16.49 -3.45
N PHE A 159 18.43 15.37 -4.07
CA PHE A 159 19.37 14.45 -4.69
C PHE A 159 20.12 15.10 -5.85
N GLN A 160 19.41 15.79 -6.75
CA GLN A 160 20.00 16.51 -7.88
C GLN A 160 20.99 17.59 -7.43
N ALA A 161 20.68 18.30 -6.33
CA ALA A 161 21.59 19.31 -5.77
C ALA A 161 22.87 18.69 -5.20
N GLN A 162 22.78 17.47 -4.68
CA GLN A 162 23.92 16.74 -4.14
C GLN A 162 24.78 16.08 -5.23
N TYR A 163 24.15 15.65 -6.32
CA TYR A 163 24.79 14.94 -7.43
C TYR A 163 24.41 15.59 -8.77
N PRO A 164 24.94 16.79 -9.07
CA PRO A 164 24.59 17.55 -10.27
C PRO A 164 25.02 16.88 -11.58
N GLU A 165 25.84 15.83 -11.52
CA GLU A 165 26.28 15.03 -12.65
C GLU A 165 25.19 14.13 -13.25
N TYR A 166 24.12 13.83 -12.51
CA TYR A 166 23.01 13.03 -13.02
C TYR A 166 22.02 13.89 -13.81
N ASP A 167 21.41 13.31 -14.83
CA ASP A 167 20.37 13.97 -15.62
C ASP A 167 19.07 14.11 -14.80
N GLU A 168 18.44 15.29 -14.87
CA GLU A 168 17.22 15.59 -14.10
C GLU A 168 16.07 14.64 -14.43
N GLN A 169 15.92 14.23 -15.71
CA GLN A 169 14.87 13.31 -16.11
C GLN A 169 15.13 11.91 -15.59
N GLN A 170 16.41 11.48 -15.56
CA GLN A 170 16.82 10.21 -14.97
C GLN A 170 16.49 10.16 -13.47
N VAL A 171 16.81 11.22 -12.72
CA VAL A 171 16.50 11.29 -11.27
C VAL A 171 14.98 11.27 -11.05
N GLN A 172 14.23 12.05 -11.82
CA GLN A 172 12.77 12.09 -11.72
C GLN A 172 12.14 10.71 -12.02
N ALA A 173 12.61 10.02 -13.07
CA ALA A 173 12.14 8.67 -13.41
C ALA A 173 12.46 7.66 -12.30
N ALA A 174 13.63 7.77 -11.66
CA ALA A 174 14.00 6.90 -10.55
C ALA A 174 13.12 7.15 -9.30
N CYS A 175 12.77 8.41 -9.01
CA CYS A 175 11.82 8.75 -7.95
C CYS A 175 10.42 8.16 -8.24
N GLU A 176 9.94 8.28 -9.46
CA GLU A 176 8.64 7.71 -9.86
C GLU A 176 8.64 6.19 -9.74
N HIS A 177 9.73 5.53 -10.15
CA HIS A 177 9.88 4.09 -10.03
C HIS A 177 9.93 3.62 -8.57
N TYR A 178 10.53 4.40 -7.66
CA TYR A 178 10.48 4.15 -6.22
C TYR A 178 9.04 4.12 -5.71
N MET A 179 8.21 5.07 -6.14
CA MET A 179 6.80 5.14 -5.76
C MET A 179 5.94 4.03 -6.37
N GLN A 180 6.43 3.35 -7.41
CA GLN A 180 5.81 2.14 -7.97
C GLN A 180 6.22 0.86 -7.24
N GLN A 181 7.26 0.89 -6.39
CA GLN A 181 7.69 -0.29 -5.64
C GLN A 181 6.68 -0.64 -4.53
N PRO A 182 6.00 -1.79 -4.58
CA PRO A 182 4.98 -2.12 -3.58
C PRO A 182 5.56 -2.20 -2.16
N ALA A 183 6.79 -2.71 -2.01
CA ALA A 183 7.46 -2.79 -0.72
C ALA A 183 7.74 -1.40 -0.11
N ALA A 184 8.13 -0.42 -0.93
CA ALA A 184 8.39 0.94 -0.48
C ALA A 184 7.08 1.63 -0.03
N VAL A 185 6.02 1.55 -0.83
CA VAL A 185 4.73 2.16 -0.48
C VAL A 185 4.13 1.54 0.78
N LYS A 186 4.20 0.20 0.91
CA LYS A 186 3.79 -0.51 2.14
C LYS A 186 4.60 -0.10 3.36
N HIS A 187 5.91 0.17 3.17
CA HIS A 187 6.77 0.67 4.25
C HIS A 187 6.34 2.07 4.68
N ILE A 188 6.16 2.99 3.73
CA ILE A 188 5.75 4.37 4.01
C ILE A 188 4.38 4.41 4.69
N ALA A 189 3.41 3.61 4.21
CA ALA A 189 2.10 3.49 4.84
C ALA A 189 2.21 3.04 6.31
N LYS A 190 3.09 2.05 6.58
CA LYS A 190 3.36 1.58 7.94
C LYS A 190 4.01 2.66 8.80
N GLN A 191 4.98 3.40 8.28
CA GLN A 191 5.63 4.50 9.01
C GLN A 191 4.62 5.57 9.44
N TRP A 192 3.66 5.94 8.58
CA TRP A 192 2.59 6.87 8.94
C TRP A 192 1.70 6.34 10.07
N LEU A 193 1.40 5.05 10.07
CA LEU A 193 0.67 4.42 11.18
C LEU A 193 1.51 4.33 12.46
N GLU A 194 2.82 4.12 12.35
CA GLU A 194 3.74 4.15 13.49
C GLU A 194 3.84 5.56 14.09
N THR A 195 3.85 6.61 13.26
CA THR A 195 3.71 8.00 13.70
C THR A 195 2.41 8.21 14.48
N ALA A 196 1.29 7.65 14.01
CA ALA A 196 0.03 7.71 14.75
C ALA A 196 0.12 7.01 16.13
N VAL A 197 0.83 5.88 16.22
CA VAL A 197 1.10 5.22 17.52
C VAL A 197 1.90 6.12 18.44
N GLN A 198 2.96 6.76 17.93
CA GLN A 198 3.80 7.68 18.70
C GLN A 198 3.05 8.90 19.19
N GLN A 199 2.07 9.38 18.41
CA GLN A 199 1.18 10.48 18.78
C GLN A 199 0.08 10.06 19.77
N GLY A 200 -0.01 8.77 20.13
CA GLY A 200 -0.94 8.27 21.15
C GLY A 200 -2.24 7.67 20.61
N SER A 201 -2.31 7.30 19.32
CA SER A 201 -3.50 6.68 18.74
C SER A 201 -3.87 5.38 19.48
N PRO A 202 -5.12 5.25 19.97
CA PRO A 202 -5.55 4.06 20.71
C PRO A 202 -5.66 2.82 19.84
N ILE A 203 -5.82 2.98 18.52
CA ILE A 203 -6.08 1.85 17.60
C ILE A 203 -5.01 1.63 16.53
N ALA A 204 -4.08 2.57 16.31
CA ALA A 204 -3.11 2.48 15.20
C ALA A 204 -2.28 1.19 15.24
N ALA A 205 -1.84 0.74 16.43
CA ALA A 205 -1.09 -0.51 16.57
C ALA A 205 -1.91 -1.74 16.14
N GLN A 206 -3.22 -1.76 16.45
CA GLN A 206 -4.12 -2.81 15.98
C GLN A 206 -4.33 -2.73 14.46
N ARG A 207 -4.46 -1.53 13.91
CA ARG A 207 -4.58 -1.33 12.46
C ARG A 207 -3.34 -1.81 11.72
N ILE A 208 -2.13 -1.53 12.22
CA ILE A 208 -0.88 -2.07 11.65
C ILE A 208 -0.94 -3.60 11.59
N ARG A 209 -1.33 -4.27 12.68
CA ARG A 209 -1.47 -5.74 12.70
C ARG A 209 -2.50 -6.24 11.69
N GLY A 210 -3.69 -5.62 11.64
CA GLY A 210 -4.76 -6.01 10.74
C GLY A 210 -4.38 -5.85 9.27
N LEU A 211 -3.83 -4.69 8.89
CA LEU A 211 -3.40 -4.42 7.52
C LEU A 211 -2.20 -5.29 7.11
N THR A 212 -1.30 -5.62 8.05
CA THR A 212 -0.20 -6.57 7.81
C THR A 212 -0.76 -7.98 7.55
N ALA A 213 -1.74 -8.43 8.34
CA ALA A 213 -2.37 -9.73 8.15
C ALA A 213 -3.12 -9.84 6.80
N LEU A 214 -3.66 -8.72 6.31
CA LEU A 214 -4.27 -8.62 4.98
C LEU A 214 -3.24 -8.47 3.83
N GLY A 215 -1.93 -8.41 4.14
CA GLY A 215 -0.88 -8.20 3.15
C GLY A 215 -0.81 -6.78 2.58
N LEU A 216 -1.58 -5.83 3.13
CA LEU A 216 -1.60 -4.41 2.73
C LEU A 216 -0.43 -3.62 3.31
N LEU A 217 0.26 -4.14 4.32
CA LEU A 217 1.52 -3.63 4.85
C LEU A 217 2.61 -4.70 4.81
N SER A 218 3.87 -4.29 4.94
CA SER A 218 4.99 -5.22 5.01
C SER A 218 5.09 -5.87 6.40
N ALA A 219 5.02 -7.21 6.42
CA ALA A 219 5.30 -8.00 7.62
C ALA A 219 6.81 -8.10 7.89
N ALA A 220 7.59 -8.28 6.83
CA ALA A 220 9.03 -8.39 6.90
C ALA A 220 9.71 -7.00 6.92
N PRO A 221 10.93 -6.90 7.46
CA PRO A 221 11.77 -5.74 7.27
C PRO A 221 12.00 -5.48 5.78
N VAL A 222 11.78 -4.24 5.34
CA VAL A 222 12.02 -3.84 3.96
C VAL A 222 13.54 -3.64 3.76
N PRO A 223 14.13 -4.06 2.63
CA PRO A 223 15.55 -3.86 2.35
C PRO A 223 15.94 -2.39 2.53
N LYS A 224 17.14 -2.12 3.08
CA LYS A 224 17.59 -0.74 3.37
C LYS A 224 17.46 0.22 2.19
N ARG A 225 17.77 -0.27 0.97
CA ARG A 225 17.64 0.50 -0.28
C ARG A 225 16.19 0.91 -0.63
N LEU A 226 15.17 0.35 0.00
CA LEU A 226 13.76 0.66 -0.22
C LEU A 226 13.10 1.32 0.99
N GLN A 227 13.85 1.57 2.07
CA GLN A 227 13.31 2.22 3.26
C GLN A 227 13.14 3.73 3.06
N THR A 228 14.04 4.34 2.29
CA THR A 228 13.96 5.76 1.93
C THR A 228 14.21 5.93 0.44
N MET A 229 13.62 6.98 -0.11
CA MET A 229 13.82 7.34 -1.51
C MET A 229 15.28 7.72 -1.78
N GLU A 230 15.94 8.39 -0.85
CA GLU A 230 17.38 8.69 -0.94
C GLU A 230 18.21 7.42 -1.08
N ALA A 231 18.02 6.43 -0.18
CA ALA A 231 18.76 5.16 -0.25
C ALA A 231 18.48 4.40 -1.54
N TYR A 232 17.27 4.51 -2.08
CA TYR A 232 16.90 3.95 -3.36
C TYR A 232 17.64 4.63 -4.52
N LEU A 233 17.58 5.97 -4.58
CA LEU A 233 18.24 6.77 -5.63
C LEU A 233 19.75 6.53 -5.63
N THR A 234 20.39 6.54 -4.45
CA THR A 234 21.81 6.21 -4.33
C THR A 234 22.07 4.81 -4.85
N SER A 235 21.34 3.79 -4.40
CA SER A 235 21.54 2.41 -4.85
C SER A 235 21.32 2.23 -6.36
N GLN A 236 20.38 2.92 -6.98
CA GLN A 236 20.09 2.77 -8.41
C GLN A 236 21.08 3.53 -9.28
N LEU A 237 21.43 4.76 -8.90
CA LEU A 237 22.18 5.67 -9.77
C LEU A 237 23.69 5.61 -9.52
N THR A 238 24.15 5.46 -8.28
CA THR A 238 25.60 5.43 -8.00
C THR A 238 26.21 4.04 -8.20
N GLN A 239 25.41 2.97 -8.08
CA GLN A 239 25.87 1.60 -8.35
C GLN A 239 26.22 1.41 -9.84
N VAL A 240 25.49 2.09 -10.74
CA VAL A 240 25.80 2.15 -12.18
C VAL A 240 27.16 2.81 -12.45
N GLN A 241 27.52 3.84 -11.68
CA GLN A 241 28.81 4.51 -11.77
C GLN A 241 29.98 3.62 -11.32
N SER A 242 29.80 2.80 -10.28
CA SER A 242 30.83 1.85 -9.84
C SER A 242 31.13 0.75 -10.88
N MET A 243 30.11 0.34 -11.64
CA MET A 243 30.27 -0.59 -12.75
C MET A 243 30.95 0.08 -13.95
N LEU A 244 30.61 1.35 -14.25
CA LEU A 244 31.22 2.13 -15.32
C LEU A 244 32.69 2.51 -15.04
N HIS A 245 33.06 2.82 -13.79
CA HIS A 245 34.46 3.10 -13.42
C HIS A 245 35.33 1.84 -13.32
N SER A 246 34.74 0.64 -13.29
CA SER A 246 35.48 -0.62 -13.48
C SER A 246 35.80 -0.91 -14.95
N VAL A 247 35.26 -0.13 -15.90
CA VAL A 247 35.52 -0.26 -17.35
C VAL A 247 36.85 0.37 -17.77
N ASP A 248 37.52 1.12 -16.88
CA ASP A 248 38.89 1.62 -17.12
C ASP A 248 39.97 0.54 -16.87
N ASP A 249 39.58 -0.69 -16.51
CA ASP A 249 40.47 -1.87 -16.50
C ASP A 249 40.39 -2.57 -17.88
N PRO A 250 41.48 -2.59 -18.68
CA PRO A 250 41.44 -3.00 -20.09
C PRO A 250 41.11 -4.48 -20.35
N ASP A 251 40.88 -5.30 -19.32
CA ASP A 251 40.61 -6.74 -19.45
C ASP A 251 39.14 -7.14 -19.27
N ILE A 252 38.20 -6.19 -19.18
CA ILE A 252 36.77 -6.52 -19.08
C ILE A 252 36.08 -6.40 -20.44
N LEU A 253 35.74 -7.57 -21.00
CA LEU A 253 34.89 -7.72 -22.20
C LEU A 253 33.55 -7.01 -22.00
N VAL A 254 33.37 -5.87 -22.67
CA VAL A 254 32.09 -5.18 -22.82
C VAL A 254 31.19 -6.00 -23.75
N LEU A 255 30.04 -6.45 -23.24
CA LEU A 255 28.95 -6.96 -24.06
C LEU A 255 27.99 -5.81 -24.42
N PRO A 256 27.67 -5.59 -25.72
CA PRO A 256 26.81 -4.49 -26.16
C PRO A 256 25.31 -4.71 -25.84
N ASP A 257 24.54 -3.61 -25.91
CA ASP A 257 23.18 -3.34 -25.41
C ASP A 257 22.00 -4.21 -25.93
N ASN A 258 22.20 -5.47 -26.29
CA ASN A 258 21.11 -6.34 -26.78
C ASN A 258 21.09 -7.75 -26.19
N ILE A 259 21.69 -7.96 -25.02
CA ILE A 259 21.38 -9.14 -24.22
C ILE A 259 19.96 -8.97 -23.68
N ARG A 260 19.00 -9.71 -24.21
CA ARG A 260 17.82 -10.07 -23.41
C ARG A 260 18.38 -10.73 -22.15
N LEU A 261 18.25 -10.07 -21.01
CA LEU A 261 18.48 -10.73 -19.72
C LEU A 261 17.76 -12.08 -19.81
N PRO A 262 18.39 -13.21 -19.41
CA PRO A 262 17.60 -14.39 -19.17
C PRO A 262 16.47 -13.91 -18.26
N GLN A 263 15.23 -14.15 -18.66
CA GLN A 263 14.17 -14.16 -17.68
C GLN A 263 14.72 -15.13 -16.62
N TYR A 264 15.11 -14.60 -15.47
CA TYR A 264 15.06 -15.41 -14.29
C TYR A 264 13.61 -15.82 -14.25
N GLU A 265 13.32 -17.02 -14.77
CA GLU A 265 12.28 -17.82 -14.17
C GLU A 265 12.58 -17.70 -12.68
N GLU A 266 11.74 -16.95 -11.97
CA GLU A 266 11.64 -17.10 -10.54
C GLU A 266 11.37 -18.60 -10.35
N GLU A 267 12.44 -19.40 -10.25
CA GLU A 267 12.40 -20.66 -9.53
C GLU A 267 12.02 -20.23 -8.12
N GLY A 268 10.70 -20.20 -7.90
CA GLY A 268 10.12 -19.69 -6.68
C GLY A 268 10.83 -20.31 -5.49
N GLU A 269 11.14 -19.49 -4.50
CA GLU A 269 11.66 -19.93 -3.21
C GLU A 269 10.77 -21.02 -2.54
N ASP A 270 9.55 -21.21 -3.06
CA ASP A 270 8.65 -22.31 -2.75
C ASP A 270 9.18 -23.72 -3.12
N GLN A 271 10.16 -23.84 -4.04
CA GLN A 271 10.63 -25.14 -4.51
C GLN A 271 11.68 -25.79 -3.58
N VAL A 272 12.43 -24.99 -2.81
CA VAL A 272 13.46 -25.49 -1.87
C VAL A 272 12.82 -26.15 -0.65
N TRP A 273 11.69 -25.63 -0.16
CA TRP A 273 10.94 -26.23 0.95
C TRP A 273 10.01 -27.36 0.53
N ARG A 274 9.56 -27.42 -0.73
CA ARG A 274 8.69 -28.50 -1.22
C ARG A 274 9.36 -29.88 -1.20
N LYS A 275 10.66 -29.98 -1.52
CA LYS A 275 11.38 -31.26 -1.54
C LYS A 275 11.41 -31.94 -0.16
N PRO A 276 11.87 -31.32 0.94
CA PRO A 276 11.84 -31.97 2.25
C PRO A 276 10.42 -32.24 2.78
N LEU A 277 9.43 -31.40 2.43
CA LEU A 277 8.04 -31.57 2.87
C LEU A 277 7.34 -32.75 2.17
N ILE A 278 7.61 -32.96 0.87
CA ILE A 278 7.11 -34.12 0.11
C ILE A 278 7.78 -35.41 0.58
N TYR A 279 9.10 -35.41 0.83
CA TYR A 279 9.78 -36.59 1.38
C TYR A 279 9.28 -36.94 2.79
N GLY A 280 8.97 -35.95 3.64
CA GLY A 280 8.37 -36.17 4.96
C GLY A 280 6.96 -36.77 4.88
N ALA A 281 6.11 -36.27 3.99
CA ALA A 281 4.75 -36.78 3.79
C ALA A 281 4.75 -38.21 3.22
N VAL A 282 5.62 -38.50 2.26
CA VAL A 282 5.76 -39.86 1.69
C VAL A 282 6.27 -40.85 2.75
N ALA A 283 7.23 -40.46 3.60
CA ALA A 283 7.73 -41.32 4.68
C ALA A 283 6.62 -41.69 5.68
N LEU A 284 5.74 -40.74 6.03
CA LEU A 284 4.60 -41.00 6.91
C LEU A 284 3.56 -41.92 6.29
N VAL A 285 3.26 -41.75 4.99
CA VAL A 285 2.32 -42.64 4.28
C VAL A 285 2.88 -44.06 4.18
N VAL A 286 4.17 -44.23 3.91
CA VAL A 286 4.83 -45.54 3.87
C VAL A 286 4.82 -46.20 5.26
N ALA A 287 5.12 -45.46 6.32
CA ALA A 287 5.05 -45.99 7.69
C ALA A 287 3.61 -46.38 8.08
N PHE A 288 2.62 -45.58 7.69
CA PHE A 288 1.20 -45.90 7.92
C PHE A 288 0.78 -47.16 7.15
N LEU A 289 1.13 -47.30 5.87
CA LEU A 289 0.83 -48.50 5.09
C LEU A 289 1.53 -49.74 5.66
N PHE A 290 2.79 -49.60 6.10
CA PHE A 290 3.53 -50.69 6.74
C PHE A 290 2.85 -51.15 8.04
N THR A 291 2.39 -50.23 8.88
CA THR A 291 1.67 -50.60 10.13
C THR A 291 0.31 -51.25 9.86
N VAL A 292 -0.43 -50.80 8.83
CA VAL A 292 -1.69 -51.43 8.42
C VAL A 292 -1.46 -52.84 7.88
N LEU A 293 -0.42 -53.05 7.07
CA LEU A 293 -0.04 -54.36 6.55
C LEU A 293 0.43 -55.31 7.66
N MET A 294 1.23 -54.85 8.62
CA MET A 294 1.61 -55.66 9.79
C MET A 294 0.36 -56.11 10.56
N LYS A 295 -0.62 -55.22 10.75
CA LYS A 295 -1.85 -55.55 11.48
C LYS A 295 -2.75 -56.55 10.74
N SER A 296 -2.76 -56.55 9.41
CA SER A 296 -3.50 -57.54 8.62
C SER A 296 -2.80 -58.91 8.59
N PHE A 297 -1.47 -58.96 8.62
CA PHE A 297 -0.72 -60.23 8.66
C PHE A 297 -0.73 -60.92 10.04
N PHE A 298 -0.89 -60.19 11.14
CA PHE A 298 -0.92 -60.76 12.50
C PHE A 298 -2.33 -60.95 13.09
N SER A 299 -3.39 -60.71 12.33
CA SER A 299 -4.76 -60.98 12.77
C SER A 299 -5.09 -62.46 12.58
N THR A 300 -4.90 -63.26 13.64
CA THR A 300 -5.34 -64.66 13.67
C THR A 300 -6.87 -64.73 13.78
N PRO A 301 -7.56 -65.58 12.99
CA PRO A 301 -9.00 -65.76 13.13
C PRO A 301 -9.32 -66.53 14.43
N PRO A 302 -10.42 -66.20 15.13
CA PRO A 302 -10.81 -66.93 16.33
C PRO A 302 -11.25 -68.35 15.98
N THR A 303 -10.74 -69.32 16.73
CA THR A 303 -11.13 -70.73 16.66
C THR A 303 -12.61 -70.90 17.02
N PRO A 304 -13.39 -71.68 16.24
CA PRO A 304 -14.78 -71.96 16.59
C PRO A 304 -14.85 -72.94 17.76
N PRO A 305 -15.87 -72.84 18.64
CA PRO A 305 -16.05 -73.77 19.74
C PRO A 305 -16.48 -75.15 19.22
N LEU A 306 -15.87 -76.21 19.77
CA LEU A 306 -16.27 -77.60 19.56
C LEU A 306 -17.51 -77.95 20.40
N PRO A 307 -18.31 -78.95 19.97
CA PRO A 307 -19.69 -79.19 20.43
C PRO A 307 -19.83 -79.63 21.90
#